data_AF-A0AAV0XIX3-F1
#
_entry.id   AF-A0AAV0XIX3-F1
#
_cell.length_a   1.000
_cell.length_b   1.000
_cell.length_c   1.000
_cell.angle_alpha   90.00
_cell.angle_beta   90.00
_cell.angle_gamma   90.00
#
_symmetry.space_group_name_H-M   'P 1'
#
loop_
_entity.id
_entity.type
_entity.pdbx_description
1 polymer ?
#
loop_
_entity_poly.entity_id
_entity_poly.type
_entity_poly.pdbx_seq_one_letter_code
_entity_poly.pdbx_strand_id
1 'polypeptide(L)'
;MPSAIETKNVTRREILDMMNEKEKFEQQLKSLGEVLQSHGVGMDEPLVDDQDFPRNDIDVHQIRLIRNRIICARNDLKAIMDRIDKSLNAYFTQMNHNEPEEHIHNGHCSLKPDN
;
A
#
# COMPACT_ATOMS: atom_id res chain seq x y z
N MET A 1 -14.95 19.26 -4.10
CA MET A 1 -13.84 20.11 -3.66
C MET A 1 -12.56 19.28 -3.68
N PRO A 2 -11.66 19.43 -4.66
CA PRO A 2 -10.37 18.74 -4.64
C PRO A 2 -9.47 19.44 -3.60
N SER A 3 -9.14 18.70 -2.53
CA SER A 3 -8.21 19.13 -1.49
C SER A 3 -6.87 19.47 -2.11
N ALA A 4 -6.34 20.65 -1.76
CA ALA A 4 -5.00 21.08 -2.10
C ALA A 4 -4.01 19.94 -1.83
N ILE A 5 -3.26 19.56 -2.86
CA ILE A 5 -2.17 18.61 -2.75
C ILE A 5 -1.06 19.37 -2.04
N GLU A 6 -1.00 19.20 -0.72
CA GLU A 6 0.11 19.68 0.10
C GLU A 6 1.38 19.00 -0.42
N THR A 7 2.18 19.73 -1.21
CA THR A 7 3.47 19.29 -1.75
C THR A 7 4.49 19.21 -0.62
N LYS A 8 4.35 18.20 0.24
CA LYS A 8 5.42 17.80 1.14
C LYS A 8 6.56 17.24 0.30
N ASN A 9 7.76 17.77 0.53
CA ASN A 9 8.99 17.18 0.00
C ASN A 9 9.14 15.80 0.61
N VAL A 10 8.91 14.77 -0.19
CA VAL A 10 8.99 13.38 0.26
C VAL A 10 10.46 13.02 0.25
N THR A 11 10.96 12.45 1.33
CA THR A 11 12.35 12.00 1.40
C THR A 11 12.45 10.51 1.12
N ARG A 12 13.59 10.07 0.57
CA ARG A 12 13.90 8.64 0.40
C ARG A 12 13.73 7.85 1.70
N ARG A 13 14.11 8.45 2.84
CA ARG A 13 14.01 7.81 4.16
C ARG A 13 12.55 7.53 4.53
N GLU A 14 11.64 8.48 4.33
CA GLU A 14 10.22 8.29 4.61
C GLU A 14 9.61 7.16 3.75
N ILE A 15 10.02 7.04 2.49
CA ILE A 15 9.59 5.94 1.62
C ILE A 15 10.06 4.59 2.18
N LEU A 16 11.32 4.50 2.59
CA LEU A 16 11.87 3.27 3.22
C LEU A 16 11.16 2.94 4.52
N ASP A 17 10.85 3.94 5.34
CA ASP A 17 10.09 3.76 6.59
C ASP A 17 8.69 3.17 6.30
N MET A 18 8.00 3.67 5.27
CA MET A 18 6.71 3.12 4.84
C MET A 18 6.82 1.68 4.30
N MET A 19 7.91 1.33 3.61
CA MET A 19 8.15 -0.04 3.16
C MET A 19 8.35 -1.00 4.34
N ASN A 20 9.08 -0.57 5.38
CA ASN A 20 9.23 -1.34 6.61
C ASN A 20 7.90 -1.51 7.35
N GLU A 21 7.04 -0.48 7.37
CA GLU A 21 5.70 -0.58 7.93
C GLU A 21 4.80 -1.54 7.14
N LYS A 22 4.88 -1.54 5.81
CA LYS A 22 4.20 -2.52 4.95
C LYS A 22 4.58 -3.95 5.35
N GLU A 23 5.87 -4.24 5.51
CA GLU A 23 6.35 -5.57 5.92
C GLU A 23 5.79 -6.00 7.28
N LYS A 24 5.66 -5.07 8.24
CA LYS A 24 5.05 -5.36 9.55
C LYS A 24 3.59 -5.77 9.40
N PHE A 25 2.81 -5.09 8.57
CA PHE A 25 1.41 -5.46 8.31
C PHE A 25 1.29 -6.81 7.60
N GLU A 26 2.17 -7.11 6.64
CA GLU A 26 2.22 -8.41 5.97
C GLU A 26 2.56 -9.53 6.96
N GLN A 27 3.52 -9.30 7.84
CA GLN A 27 3.89 -10.27 8.88
C GLN A 27 2.77 -10.48 9.89
N GLN A 28 2.10 -9.40 10.31
CA GLN A 28 0.92 -9.48 11.18
C GLN A 28 -0.20 -10.28 10.51
N LEU A 29 -0.47 -10.04 9.24
CA LEU A 29 -1.49 -10.76 8.47
C LEU A 29 -1.17 -12.26 8.40
N LYS A 30 0.09 -12.61 8.15
CA LYS A 30 0.55 -14.00 8.14
C LYS A 30 0.33 -14.67 9.49
N SER A 31 0.77 -14.03 10.58
CA SER A 31 0.61 -14.58 11.93
C SER A 31 -0.86 -14.76 12.32
N LEU A 32 -1.71 -13.76 12.05
CA LEU A 32 -3.14 -13.87 12.32
C LEU A 32 -3.80 -14.96 11.47
N GLY A 33 -3.36 -15.12 10.22
CA GLY A 33 -3.82 -16.19 9.33
C GLY A 33 -3.46 -17.59 9.84
N GLU A 34 -2.23 -17.78 10.33
CA GLU A 34 -1.79 -19.04 10.95
C GLU A 34 -2.61 -19.37 12.19
N VAL A 35 -2.87 -18.38 13.06
CA VAL A 35 -3.75 -18.55 14.22
C VAL A 35 -5.17 -18.89 13.79
N LEU A 36 -5.72 -18.23 12.76
CA LEU A 36 -7.05 -18.53 12.28
C LEU A 36 -7.14 -19.97 11.73
N GLN A 37 -6.13 -20.40 10.97
CA GLN A 37 -6.03 -21.76 10.44
C GLN A 37 -5.89 -22.80 11.54
N SER A 38 -5.20 -22.51 12.66
CA SER A 38 -5.08 -23.44 13.78
C SER A 38 -6.41 -23.72 14.48
N HIS A 39 -7.39 -22.80 14.35
CA HIS A 39 -8.75 -22.99 14.84
C HIS A 39 -9.63 -23.75 13.83
N GLY A 40 -9.10 -24.12 12.67
CA GLY A 40 -9.80 -24.91 11.65
C GLY A 40 -10.90 -24.15 10.91
N VAL A 41 -10.86 -22.81 10.93
CA VAL A 41 -11.91 -21.96 10.37
C VAL A 41 -11.30 -20.93 9.42
N GLY A 42 -11.92 -20.73 8.25
CA GLY A 42 -11.51 -19.73 7.25
C GLY A 42 -11.94 -18.29 7.59
N MET A 43 -11.69 -17.33 6.70
CA MET A 43 -12.21 -15.94 6.85
C MET A 43 -13.71 -15.84 6.54
N ASP A 44 -14.19 -16.62 5.57
CA ASP A 44 -15.53 -16.48 5.00
C ASP A 44 -16.51 -17.60 5.43
N GLU A 45 -16.04 -18.52 6.28
CA GLU A 45 -16.84 -19.66 6.72
C GLU A 45 -17.88 -19.25 7.79
N PRO A 46 -19.04 -19.93 7.82
CA PRO A 46 -20.09 -19.66 8.80
C PRO A 46 -19.61 -19.99 10.22
N LEU A 47 -19.91 -19.09 11.16
CA LEU A 47 -19.64 -19.27 12.60
C LEU A 47 -20.86 -19.80 13.37
N VAL A 48 -21.90 -20.17 12.64
CA VAL A 48 -23.12 -20.77 13.16
C VAL A 48 -23.29 -22.17 12.58
N ASP A 49 -24.05 -22.99 13.27
CA ASP A 49 -24.50 -24.30 12.78
C ASP A 49 -25.76 -24.17 11.90
N ASP A 50 -26.26 -25.30 11.41
CA ASP A 50 -27.44 -25.37 10.55
C ASP A 50 -28.74 -24.92 11.23
N GLN A 51 -28.71 -24.76 12.56
CA GLN A 51 -29.84 -24.36 13.39
C GLN A 51 -29.75 -22.90 13.85
N ASP A 52 -28.83 -22.11 13.25
CA ASP A 52 -28.54 -20.70 13.57
C ASP A 52 -27.96 -20.45 14.97
N PHE A 53 -27.37 -21.46 15.61
CA PHE A 53 -26.68 -21.30 16.89
C PHE A 53 -25.16 -21.15 16.74
N PRO A 54 -24.46 -20.45 17.66
CA PRO A 54 -23.00 -20.39 17.65
C PRO A 54 -22.40 -21.80 17.68
N ARG A 55 -21.45 -22.05 16.80
CA ARG A 55 -20.84 -23.37 16.69
C ARG A 55 -20.07 -23.74 17.97
N ASN A 56 -20.28 -24.95 18.48
CA ASN A 56 -19.77 -25.39 19.78
C ASN A 56 -18.35 -26.00 19.75
N ASP A 57 -17.85 -26.35 18.57
CA ASP A 57 -16.51 -26.87 18.33
C ASP A 57 -15.41 -25.78 18.36
N ILE A 58 -15.80 -24.50 18.29
CA ILE A 58 -14.88 -23.36 18.18
C ILE A 58 -15.23 -22.23 19.15
N ASP A 59 -14.21 -21.44 19.52
CA ASP A 59 -14.45 -20.16 20.18
C ASP A 59 -14.83 -19.09 19.15
N VAL A 60 -16.14 -18.97 18.91
CA VAL A 60 -16.73 -17.99 17.98
C VAL A 60 -16.32 -16.55 18.31
N HIS A 61 -16.16 -16.21 19.60
CA HIS A 61 -15.79 -14.86 20.01
C HIS A 61 -14.35 -14.54 19.61
N GLN A 62 -13.40 -15.45 19.89
CA GLN A 62 -12.00 -15.28 19.48
C GLN A 62 -11.86 -15.20 17.96
N ILE A 63 -12.57 -16.07 17.23
CA ILE A 63 -12.51 -16.06 15.76
C ILE A 63 -13.03 -14.72 15.21
N ARG A 64 -14.13 -14.17 15.75
CA ARG A 64 -14.62 -12.84 15.35
C ARG A 64 -13.58 -11.75 15.56
N LEU A 65 -12.87 -11.76 16.68
CA LEU A 65 -11.79 -10.79 16.96
C LEU A 65 -10.63 -10.96 15.98
N ILE A 66 -10.20 -12.19 15.72
CA ILE A 66 -9.10 -12.48 14.78
C ILE A 66 -9.48 -12.05 13.37
N ARG A 67 -10.69 -12.40 12.89
CA ARG A 67 -11.20 -11.99 11.57
C ARG A 67 -11.25 -10.47 11.44
N ASN A 68 -11.73 -9.77 12.47
CA ASN A 68 -11.75 -8.30 12.48
C ASN A 68 -10.33 -7.72 12.36
N ARG A 69 -9.38 -8.23 13.16
CA ARG A 69 -7.97 -7.80 13.08
C ARG A 69 -7.36 -8.03 11.70
N ILE A 70 -7.67 -9.16 11.06
CA ILE A 70 -7.24 -9.46 9.69
C ILE A 70 -7.80 -8.43 8.71
N ILE A 71 -9.10 -8.10 8.80
CA ILE A 71 -9.73 -7.11 7.92
C ILE A 71 -9.08 -5.74 8.09
N CYS A 72 -8.87 -5.29 9.34
CA CYS A 72 -8.20 -4.03 9.62
C CYS A 72 -6.76 -4.02 9.06
N ALA A 73 -5.96 -5.05 9.32
CA ALA A 73 -4.61 -5.15 8.80
C ALA A 73 -4.56 -5.15 7.26
N ARG A 74 -5.53 -5.78 6.58
CA ARG A 74 -5.65 -5.74 5.10
C ARG A 74 -5.96 -4.33 4.60
N ASN A 75 -6.85 -3.62 5.29
CA ASN A 75 -7.19 -2.24 4.92
C ASN A 75 -6.00 -1.30 5.13
N ASP A 76 -5.27 -1.46 6.23
CA ASP A 76 -4.08 -0.68 6.54
C ASP A 76 -2.97 -0.96 5.51
N LEU A 77 -2.77 -2.24 5.16
CA LEU A 77 -1.82 -2.64 4.11
C LEU A 77 -2.18 -2.00 2.75
N LYS A 78 -3.46 -1.97 2.39
CA LYS A 78 -3.91 -1.30 1.16
C LYS A 78 -3.61 0.21 1.22
N ALA A 79 -3.93 0.85 2.35
CA ALA A 79 -3.71 2.29 2.52
C ALA A 79 -2.22 2.66 2.47
N ILE A 80 -1.34 1.85 3.05
CA ILE A 80 0.11 2.11 3.01
C ILE A 80 0.69 1.89 1.62
N MET A 81 0.23 0.89 0.87
CA MET A 81 0.63 0.69 -0.52
C MET A 81 0.23 1.88 -1.39
N ASP A 82 -1.01 2.35 -1.28
CA ASP A 82 -1.48 3.55 -1.99
C ASP A 82 -0.65 4.80 -1.63
N ARG A 83 -0.18 4.90 -0.39
CA ARG A 83 0.67 6.00 0.08
C ARG A 83 2.09 5.89 -0.48
N ILE A 84 2.67 4.70 -0.49
CA ILE A 84 3.99 4.44 -1.06
C ILE A 84 4.00 4.84 -2.54
N ASP A 85 3.00 4.41 -3.32
CA ASP A 85 2.90 4.73 -4.75
C ASP A 85 2.85 6.24 -4.99
N LYS A 86 2.02 6.97 -4.25
CA LYS A 86 1.94 8.44 -4.33
C LYS A 86 3.25 9.10 -3.94
N SER A 87 3.91 8.60 -2.90
CA SER A 87 5.15 9.16 -2.39
C SER A 87 6.32 8.96 -3.35
N LEU A 88 6.40 7.82 -4.03
CA LEU A 88 7.38 7.55 -5.09
C LEU A 88 7.18 8.48 -6.27
N ASN A 89 5.94 8.62 -6.75
CA ASN A 89 5.61 9.54 -7.84
C ASN A 89 5.97 10.99 -7.49
N ALA A 90 5.67 11.43 -6.27
CA ALA A 90 6.03 12.76 -5.79
C ALA A 90 7.55 12.95 -5.72
N TYR A 91 8.28 11.96 -5.20
CA TYR A 91 9.74 11.99 -5.08
C TYR A 91 10.42 12.14 -6.46
N PHE A 92 10.02 11.35 -7.46
CA PHE A 92 10.60 11.47 -8.80
C PHE A 92 10.20 12.76 -9.52
N THR A 93 8.97 13.25 -9.31
CA THR A 93 8.55 14.56 -9.83
C THR A 93 9.40 15.69 -9.25
N GLN A 94 9.71 15.63 -7.94
CA GLN A 94 10.60 16.58 -7.27
C GLN A 94 12.03 16.51 -7.81
N MET A 95 12.56 15.30 -8.04
CA MET A 95 13.90 15.14 -8.62
C MET A 95 14.01 15.73 -10.03
N ASN A 96 13.03 15.45 -10.90
CA ASN A 96 13.04 15.94 -12.29
C ASN A 96 12.92 17.48 -12.38
N HIS A 97 12.25 18.14 -11.43
CA HIS A 97 12.19 19.60 -11.38
C HIS A 97 13.48 20.27 -10.88
N ASN A 98 14.41 19.49 -10.31
CA ASN A 98 15.71 20.00 -9.82
C ASN A 98 16.86 19.79 -10.83
N GLU A 99 16.61 19.21 -11.99
CA GLU A 99 17.56 19.21 -13.10
C GLU A 99 17.60 20.65 -13.68
N PRO A 100 18.76 21.33 -13.72
CA PRO A 100 18.86 22.57 -14.47
C PRO A 100 18.56 22.27 -15.94
N GLU A 101 17.62 23.00 -16.54
CA GLU A 101 17.37 22.94 -17.97
C GLU A 101 18.71 23.09 -18.72
N GLU A 102 19.26 21.99 -19.24
CA GLU A 102 20.30 22.09 -20.26
C GLU A 102 19.66 22.78 -21.45
N HIS A 103 19.97 24.06 -21.58
CA HIS A 103 19.65 24.89 -22.73
C HIS A 103 20.35 24.28 -23.95
N ILE A 104 19.72 23.30 -24.60
CA ILE A 104 20.17 22.81 -25.91
C ILE A 104 19.95 23.97 -26.88
N HIS A 105 21.04 24.69 -27.19
CA HIS A 105 21.05 25.71 -28.23
C HIS A 105 20.67 25.03 -29.55
N ASN A 106 19.44 25.30 -30.01
CA ASN A 106 18.89 24.76 -31.26
C ASN A 106 19.84 25.01 -32.43
N GLY A 107 20.04 23.94 -33.20
CA GLY A 107 21.07 23.83 -34.23
C GLY A 107 21.07 24.95 -35.28
N HIS A 108 22.27 25.39 -35.60
CA HIS A 108 22.55 26.05 -36.88
C HIS A 108 22.53 24.98 -37.98
N CYS A 109 21.35 24.67 -38.51
CA CYS A 109 21.21 23.98 -39.78
C CYS A 109 21.49 25.01 -40.89
N SER A 110 22.74 25.11 -41.34
CA SER A 110 23.04 25.85 -42.57
C SER A 110 22.55 25.02 -43.76
N LEU A 111 21.41 25.41 -44.33
CA LEU A 111 21.15 25.11 -45.74
C LEU A 111 22.30 25.75 -46.55
N LYS A 112 23.08 24.93 -47.26
CA LYS A 112 23.84 25.42 -48.41
C LYS A 112 23.00 25.13 -49.67
N PRO A 113 22.82 26.11 -50.56
CA PRO A 113 22.00 25.96 -51.75
C PRO A 113 22.74 25.13 -52.79
N ASP A 114 21.94 24.44 -53.60
CA ASP A 114 22.36 23.67 -54.77
C ASP A 114 23.15 24.54 -55.76
N ASN A 115 24.34 24.06 -56.17
CA ASN A 115 24.88 24.22 -57.54
C ASN A 115 26.03 23.25 -57.80
#